data_AF-A0A959FX15-F1
#
_entry.id   AF-A0A959FX15-F1
#
_cell.length_a   1.000
_cell.length_b   1.000
_cell.length_c   1.000
_cell.angle_alpha   90.00
_cell.angle_beta   90.00
_cell.angle_gamma   90.00
#
_symmetry.space_group_name_H-M   'P 1'
#
loop_
_entity.id
_entity.type
_entity.pdbx_description
1 polymer ?
#
loop_
_entity_poly.entity_id
_entity_poly.type
_entity_poly.pdbx_seq_one_letter_code
_entity_poly.pdbx_strand_id
1 'polypeptide(L)'
;MQKNIHFLSLFFLLFGSFTQAQINLQVTEIFSGQAGTDLTKDWFEIRNDGTEAWVVGADPDLYYDDDSAAPAEAALIEGLVDIQPGETVLVLITGTMSNLTIFNDIWGSVIDLTGIEIGYADGSNLGSSGDAVTIWMGMPNTTLPIISASYPDASLFDGQSYDLEL
;
A
#
# COMPACT_ATOMS: atom_id res chain seq x y z
N MET A 1 34.10 53.56 -38.76
CA MET A 1 33.20 53.83 -37.62
C MET A 1 31.86 53.17 -37.93
N GLN A 2 31.62 51.97 -37.43
CA GLN A 2 30.30 51.33 -37.47
C GLN A 2 30.14 50.54 -36.16
N LYS A 3 29.16 50.93 -35.35
CA LYS A 3 28.84 50.32 -34.05
C LYS A 3 28.00 49.08 -34.29
N ASN A 4 28.48 47.91 -33.87
CA ASN A 4 27.66 46.71 -33.76
C ASN A 4 27.19 46.61 -32.30
N ILE A 5 25.90 46.86 -32.08
CA ILE A 5 25.23 46.72 -30.78
C ILE A 5 24.87 45.24 -30.63
N HIS A 6 25.44 44.58 -29.63
CA HIS A 6 25.06 43.24 -29.23
C HIS A 6 23.74 43.31 -28.42
N PHE A 7 22.67 42.70 -28.93
CA PHE A 7 21.49 42.39 -28.12
C PHE A 7 21.73 41.06 -27.42
N LEU A 8 22.04 41.10 -26.12
CA LEU A 8 22.04 39.93 -25.26
C LEU A 8 20.60 39.75 -24.75
N SER A 9 19.84 38.84 -25.36
CA SER A 9 18.52 38.47 -24.85
C SER A 9 18.70 37.51 -23.68
N LEU A 10 18.53 38.01 -22.45
CA LEU A 10 18.51 37.20 -21.25
C LEU A 10 17.15 36.47 -21.18
N PHE A 11 17.13 35.19 -21.54
CA PHE A 11 15.96 34.33 -21.34
C PHE A 11 16.03 33.76 -19.92
N PHE A 12 15.24 34.32 -19.00
CA PHE A 12 15.13 33.82 -17.63
C PHE A 12 14.01 32.78 -17.60
N LEU A 13 14.37 31.50 -17.65
CA LEU A 13 13.44 30.39 -17.42
C LEU A 13 13.15 30.32 -15.91
N LEU A 14 11.97 30.78 -15.50
CA LEU A 14 11.40 30.41 -14.21
C LEU A 14 11.00 28.93 -14.30
N PHE A 15 11.81 28.05 -13.71
CA PHE A 15 11.37 26.67 -13.44
C PHE A 15 10.50 26.71 -12.19
N GLY A 16 9.19 26.90 -12.37
CA GLY A 16 8.23 26.56 -11.32
C GLY A 16 8.16 25.05 -11.19
N SER A 17 8.42 24.50 -10.01
CA SER A 17 8.11 23.10 -9.72
C SER A 17 6.59 22.96 -9.73
N PHE A 18 6.04 22.30 -10.75
CA PHE A 18 4.67 21.82 -10.72
C PHE A 18 4.70 20.45 -10.06
N THR A 19 4.07 20.31 -8.90
CA THR A 19 3.73 18.99 -8.37
C THR A 19 2.65 18.43 -9.28
N GLN A 20 2.98 17.40 -10.05
CA GLN A 20 1.97 16.66 -10.80
C GLN A 20 1.08 15.95 -9.78
N ALA A 21 -0.23 16.10 -9.94
CA ALA A 21 -1.19 15.38 -9.13
C ALA A 21 -1.00 13.87 -9.38
N GLN A 22 -0.85 13.12 -8.29
CA GLN A 22 -0.46 11.71 -8.35
C GLN A 22 -1.03 10.95 -7.15
N ILE A 23 -1.58 9.77 -7.42
CA ILE A 23 -1.80 8.74 -6.40
C ILE A 23 -0.43 8.14 -6.03
N ASN A 24 -0.12 8.09 -4.73
CA ASN A 24 1.13 7.52 -4.26
C ASN A 24 0.86 6.68 -3.01
N LEU A 25 0.56 5.40 -3.23
CA LEU A 25 0.30 4.45 -2.17
C LEU A 25 1.61 3.87 -1.64
N GLN A 26 1.70 3.69 -0.32
CA GLN A 26 2.81 3.07 0.39
C GLN A 26 2.25 2.00 1.32
N VAL A 27 2.96 0.88 1.46
CA VAL A 27 2.71 -0.04 2.57
C VAL A 27 3.57 0.42 3.75
N THR A 28 2.93 0.72 4.86
CA THR A 28 3.56 1.35 6.04
C THR A 28 3.71 0.38 7.22
N GLU A 29 2.87 -0.65 7.29
CA GLU A 29 2.92 -1.65 8.34
C GLU A 29 2.47 -3.02 7.81
N ILE A 30 3.11 -4.09 8.30
CA ILE A 30 2.80 -5.47 7.90
C ILE A 30 2.71 -6.36 9.14
N PHE A 31 1.66 -7.19 9.22
CA PHE A 31 1.51 -8.23 10.23
C PHE A 31 1.40 -9.60 9.56
N SER A 32 2.38 -10.47 9.84
CA SER A 32 2.50 -11.81 9.23
C SER A 32 1.97 -12.94 10.14
N GLY A 33 1.03 -12.62 11.01
CA GLY A 33 0.47 -13.59 11.93
C GLY A 33 1.32 -13.85 13.15
N GLN A 34 0.99 -14.96 13.82
CA GLN A 34 1.68 -15.45 15.01
C GLN A 34 1.83 -16.97 14.97
N ALA A 35 2.82 -17.49 15.70
CA ALA A 35 3.04 -18.92 15.84
C ALA A 35 1.92 -19.58 16.66
N GLY A 36 1.64 -20.85 16.33
CA GLY A 36 0.62 -21.64 17.01
C GLY A 36 -0.77 -21.39 16.43
N THR A 37 -1.77 -21.21 17.31
CA THR A 37 -3.12 -20.85 16.85
C THR A 37 -3.15 -19.36 16.60
N ASP A 38 -3.31 -18.99 15.33
CA ASP A 38 -3.46 -17.60 14.95
C ASP A 38 -4.80 -17.06 15.47
N LEU A 39 -4.73 -15.95 16.18
CA LEU A 39 -5.91 -15.31 16.74
C LEU A 39 -6.60 -14.45 15.68
N THR A 40 -5.84 -13.92 14.72
CA THR A 40 -6.33 -13.00 13.70
C THR A 40 -5.85 -13.46 12.32
N LYS A 41 -6.03 -12.64 11.28
CA LYS A 41 -5.43 -12.88 9.98
C LYS A 41 -4.28 -11.93 9.76
N ASP A 42 -3.38 -12.34 8.87
CA ASP A 42 -2.36 -11.46 8.33
C ASP A 42 -3.03 -10.22 7.72
N TRP A 43 -2.38 -9.08 7.88
CA TRP A 43 -2.87 -7.82 7.38
C TRP A 43 -1.71 -6.89 7.08
N PHE A 44 -2.00 -5.88 6.27
CA PHE A 44 -1.06 -4.79 6.03
C PHE A 44 -1.80 -3.46 5.95
N GLU A 45 -1.06 -2.40 6.22
CA GLU A 45 -1.50 -1.02 6.16
C GLU A 45 -1.08 -0.40 4.83
N ILE A 46 -2.00 0.31 4.17
CA ILE A 46 -1.71 1.17 3.03
C ILE A 46 -1.97 2.62 3.42
N ARG A 47 -1.00 3.50 3.19
CA ARG A 47 -1.17 4.95 3.27
C ARG A 47 -1.04 5.60 1.90
N ASN A 48 -1.85 6.62 1.62
CA ASN A 48 -1.69 7.43 0.42
C ASN A 48 -0.86 8.71 0.71
N ASP A 49 0.42 8.69 0.35
CA ASP A 49 1.34 9.83 0.41
C ASP A 49 1.22 10.76 -0.81
N GLY A 50 0.23 10.51 -1.66
CA GLY A 50 -0.05 11.26 -2.86
C GLY A 50 -0.79 12.56 -2.58
N THR A 51 -1.13 13.25 -3.65
CA THR A 51 -2.00 14.43 -3.62
C THR A 51 -3.36 14.19 -4.26
N GLU A 52 -3.58 12.99 -4.79
CA GLU A 52 -4.86 12.53 -5.35
C GLU A 52 -5.34 11.29 -4.61
N ALA A 53 -6.65 11.17 -4.44
CA ALA A 53 -7.26 9.97 -3.90
C ALA A 53 -7.19 8.84 -4.92
N TRP A 54 -7.00 7.61 -4.45
CA TRP A 54 -7.43 6.44 -5.22
C TRP A 54 -8.91 6.19 -4.93
N VAL A 55 -9.72 5.93 -5.95
CA VAL A 55 -11.18 5.73 -5.80
C VAL A 55 -11.63 4.51 -6.61
N VAL A 56 -12.34 3.59 -5.95
CA VAL A 56 -12.83 2.36 -6.58
C VAL A 56 -13.71 2.66 -7.80
N GLY A 57 -13.45 1.96 -8.91
CA GLY A 57 -14.19 2.11 -10.17
C GLY A 57 -13.92 3.40 -10.96
N ALA A 58 -13.21 4.37 -10.39
CA ALA A 58 -12.66 5.50 -11.12
C ALA A 58 -11.19 5.25 -11.52
N ASP A 59 -10.43 4.66 -10.61
CA ASP A 59 -9.04 4.27 -10.79
C ASP A 59 -8.90 2.76 -11.06
N PRO A 60 -7.75 2.29 -11.58
CA PRO A 60 -7.50 0.87 -11.73
C PRO A 60 -7.51 0.15 -10.38
N ASP A 61 -8.07 -1.06 -10.37
CA ASP A 61 -8.18 -1.90 -9.17
C ASP A 61 -6.81 -2.23 -8.55
N LEU A 62 -6.79 -2.45 -7.23
CA LEU A 62 -5.60 -2.88 -6.52
C LEU A 62 -5.58 -4.40 -6.38
N TYR A 63 -4.40 -5.00 -6.59
CA TYR A 63 -4.18 -6.43 -6.43
C TYR A 63 -3.01 -6.69 -5.48
N TYR A 64 -3.13 -7.71 -4.65
CA TYR A 64 -2.15 -8.14 -3.66
C TYR A 64 -1.55 -9.50 -4.03
N ASP A 65 -0.25 -9.66 -3.80
CA ASP A 65 0.42 -10.96 -3.69
C ASP A 65 1.55 -10.87 -2.65
N ASP A 66 2.11 -12.01 -2.26
CA ASP A 66 3.25 -12.13 -1.35
C ASP A 66 4.61 -11.84 -2.05
N ASP A 67 5.74 -12.28 -1.46
CA ASP A 67 7.08 -12.13 -2.04
C ASP A 67 7.28 -12.84 -3.38
N SER A 68 6.41 -13.80 -3.71
CA SER A 68 6.48 -14.51 -4.98
C SER A 68 6.23 -13.56 -6.16
N ALA A 69 5.49 -12.46 -5.90
CA ALA A 69 5.14 -11.42 -6.85
C ALA A 69 4.64 -12.01 -8.18
N ALA A 70 3.85 -13.09 -8.10
CA ALA A 70 3.36 -13.87 -9.20
C ALA A 70 2.04 -13.27 -9.73
N PRO A 71 2.02 -12.63 -10.92
CA PRO A 71 0.83 -11.93 -11.41
C PRO A 71 -0.41 -12.81 -11.63
N ALA A 72 -0.22 -14.13 -11.72
CA ALA A 72 -1.30 -15.10 -11.89
C ALA A 72 -1.98 -15.48 -10.57
N GLU A 73 -1.29 -15.30 -9.44
CA GLU A 73 -1.77 -15.61 -8.09
C GLU A 73 -2.25 -14.36 -7.34
N ALA A 74 -1.93 -13.17 -7.87
CA ALA A 74 -2.35 -11.91 -7.28
C ALA A 74 -3.88 -11.79 -7.14
N ALA A 75 -4.32 -11.56 -5.90
CA ALA A 75 -5.73 -11.46 -5.51
C ALA A 75 -6.22 -10.01 -5.56
N LEU A 76 -7.47 -9.81 -6.00
CA LEU A 76 -8.11 -8.49 -5.98
C LEU A 76 -8.29 -8.03 -4.52
N ILE A 77 -7.94 -6.78 -4.23
CA ILE A 77 -8.28 -6.12 -2.97
C ILE A 77 -9.71 -5.59 -3.09
N GLU A 78 -10.59 -6.09 -2.24
CA GLU A 78 -12.00 -5.74 -2.19
C GLU A 78 -12.34 -4.98 -0.89
N GLY A 79 -13.51 -4.33 -0.85
CA GLY A 79 -14.06 -3.73 0.36
C GLY A 79 -13.63 -2.29 0.67
N LEU A 80 -12.66 -1.74 -0.06
CA LEU A 80 -12.27 -0.32 0.00
C LEU A 80 -13.13 0.53 -0.94
N VAL A 81 -13.41 1.78 -0.56
CA VAL A 81 -14.13 2.76 -1.40
C VAL A 81 -13.15 3.76 -2.00
N ASP A 82 -12.27 4.30 -1.18
CA ASP A 82 -11.24 5.24 -1.57
C ASP A 82 -10.07 5.24 -0.58
N ILE A 83 -8.97 5.85 -0.98
CA ILE A 83 -7.84 6.16 -0.10
C ILE A 83 -7.46 7.61 -0.39
N GLN A 84 -7.98 8.53 0.42
CA GLN A 84 -7.73 9.96 0.31
C GLN A 84 -6.26 10.31 0.58
N PRO A 85 -5.76 11.47 0.09
CA PRO A 85 -4.44 11.96 0.44
C PRO A 85 -4.23 12.04 1.97
N GLY A 86 -3.21 11.36 2.47
CA GLY A 86 -2.88 11.23 3.88
C GLY A 86 -3.75 10.23 4.66
N GLU A 87 -4.68 9.54 4.00
CA GLU A 87 -5.49 8.49 4.61
C GLU A 87 -4.73 7.16 4.66
N THR A 88 -5.10 6.38 5.66
CA THR A 88 -4.63 5.04 5.92
C THR A 88 -5.81 4.06 5.90
N VAL A 89 -5.61 2.93 5.25
CA VAL A 89 -6.55 1.80 5.21
C VAL A 89 -5.83 0.50 5.55
N LEU A 90 -6.58 -0.51 5.98
CA LEU A 90 -6.07 -1.84 6.27
C LEU A 90 -6.58 -2.85 5.24
N VAL A 91 -5.76 -3.85 4.94
CA VAL A 91 -6.17 -4.97 4.09
C VAL A 91 -5.89 -6.28 4.82
N LEU A 92 -6.93 -7.10 5.01
CA LEU A 92 -6.80 -8.43 5.59
C LEU A 92 -6.64 -9.51 4.52
N ILE A 93 -5.72 -10.45 4.76
CA ILE A 93 -5.53 -11.59 3.86
C ILE A 93 -6.54 -12.69 4.23
N THR A 94 -7.69 -12.65 3.58
CA THR A 94 -8.83 -13.52 3.85
C THR A 94 -9.87 -13.49 2.73
N GLY A 95 -10.40 -14.65 2.34
CA GLY A 95 -11.63 -14.76 1.55
C GLY A 95 -12.93 -14.80 2.36
N THR A 96 -12.86 -14.63 3.69
CA THR A 96 -14.03 -14.79 4.59
C THR A 96 -14.30 -13.55 5.45
N MET A 97 -15.51 -13.00 5.32
CA MET A 97 -15.97 -11.82 6.06
C MET A 97 -16.02 -11.98 7.58
N SER A 98 -16.16 -13.21 8.11
CA SER A 98 -16.14 -13.44 9.56
C SER A 98 -14.81 -13.07 10.20
N ASN A 99 -13.71 -13.11 9.44
CA ASN A 99 -12.39 -12.75 9.94
C ASN A 99 -12.26 -11.24 10.18
N LEU A 100 -13.05 -10.40 9.49
CA LEU A 100 -13.08 -8.96 9.76
C LEU A 100 -13.66 -8.64 11.15
N THR A 101 -14.65 -9.41 11.61
CA THR A 101 -15.19 -9.26 12.98
C THR A 101 -14.13 -9.65 14.02
N ILE A 102 -13.48 -10.80 13.82
CA ILE A 102 -12.41 -11.28 14.70
C ILE A 102 -11.25 -10.27 14.75
N PHE A 103 -10.86 -9.72 13.59
CA PHE A 103 -9.84 -8.69 13.50
C PHE A 103 -10.19 -7.47 14.34
N ASN A 104 -11.39 -6.93 14.18
CA ASN A 104 -11.84 -5.77 14.96
C ASN A 104 -11.86 -6.05 16.47
N ASP A 105 -12.30 -7.25 16.88
CA ASP A 105 -12.33 -7.64 18.30
C ASP A 105 -10.93 -7.71 18.92
N ILE A 106 -9.92 -8.14 18.15
CA ILE A 106 -8.53 -8.27 18.62
C ILE A 106 -7.81 -6.93 18.53
N TRP A 107 -7.70 -6.38 17.32
CA TRP A 107 -6.87 -5.22 17.04
C TRP A 107 -7.53 -3.91 17.46
N GLY A 108 -8.86 -3.80 17.45
CA GLY A 108 -9.57 -2.62 17.92
C GLY A 108 -9.36 -2.31 19.42
N SER A 109 -8.76 -3.24 20.17
CA SER A 109 -8.37 -3.02 21.57
C SER A 109 -6.99 -2.35 21.73
N VAL A 110 -6.16 -2.37 20.69
CA VAL A 110 -4.78 -1.86 20.70
C VAL A 110 -4.49 -0.82 19.60
N ILE A 111 -5.29 -0.79 18.54
CA ILE A 111 -5.25 0.18 17.43
C ILE A 111 -6.60 0.91 17.39
N ASP A 112 -6.59 2.24 17.21
CA ASP A 112 -7.83 3.00 16.98
C ASP A 112 -8.28 2.81 15.52
N LEU A 113 -9.26 1.93 15.32
CA LEU A 113 -9.85 1.64 14.01
C LEU A 113 -10.99 2.60 13.64
N THR A 114 -11.22 3.66 14.43
CA THR A 114 -12.32 4.60 14.19
C THR A 114 -12.12 5.33 12.87
N GLY A 115 -12.97 5.04 11.89
CA GLY A 115 -12.92 5.69 10.58
C GLY A 115 -11.85 5.12 9.64
N ILE A 116 -11.18 4.03 10.02
CA ILE A 116 -10.26 3.30 9.13
C ILE A 116 -11.08 2.33 8.27
N GLU A 117 -10.94 2.43 6.96
CA GLU A 117 -11.50 1.42 6.05
C GLU A 117 -10.68 0.13 6.13
N ILE A 118 -11.38 -1.01 6.10
CA ILE A 118 -10.77 -2.33 6.15
C ILE A 118 -11.24 -3.13 4.94
N GLY A 119 -10.34 -3.29 3.98
CA GLY A 119 -10.48 -4.17 2.83
C GLY A 119 -10.01 -5.59 3.12
N TYR A 120 -10.12 -6.45 2.11
CA TYR A 120 -9.62 -7.82 2.17
C TYR A 120 -9.16 -8.33 0.79
N ALA A 121 -8.26 -9.31 0.79
CA ALA A 121 -7.83 -10.03 -0.40
C ALA A 121 -7.69 -11.53 -0.10
N ASP A 122 -8.23 -12.38 -0.97
CA ASP A 122 -8.11 -13.85 -0.84
C ASP A 122 -6.85 -14.36 -1.55
N GLY A 123 -5.69 -13.89 -1.07
CA GLY A 123 -4.37 -14.21 -1.62
C GLY A 123 -3.53 -15.10 -0.71
N SER A 124 -2.26 -15.29 -1.09
CA SER A 124 -1.28 -16.01 -0.26
C SER A 124 -1.06 -15.31 1.09
N ASN A 125 -0.95 -16.11 2.16
CA ASN A 125 -0.59 -15.59 3.49
C ASN A 125 0.89 -15.19 3.54
N LEU A 126 1.25 -14.41 4.55
CA LEU A 126 2.59 -13.89 4.76
C LEU A 126 3.43 -14.81 5.67
N GLY A 127 4.67 -15.08 5.28
CA GLY A 127 5.58 -16.00 5.95
C GLY A 127 6.32 -15.41 7.15
N SER A 128 6.43 -16.14 8.26
CA SER A 128 7.12 -15.67 9.47
C SER A 128 8.66 -15.58 9.35
N SER A 129 9.28 -16.17 8.34
CA SER A 129 10.73 -16.09 8.09
C SER A 129 11.18 -14.83 7.32
N GLY A 130 10.27 -13.88 7.15
CA GLY A 130 10.40 -12.74 6.26
C GLY A 130 9.68 -13.01 4.94
N ASP A 131 9.02 -11.97 4.43
CA ASP A 131 8.17 -11.99 3.24
C ASP A 131 7.99 -10.54 2.74
N ALA A 132 7.15 -10.33 1.73
CA ALA A 132 6.80 -9.02 1.23
C ALA A 132 5.32 -8.91 0.85
N VAL A 133 4.80 -7.70 0.95
CA VAL A 133 3.53 -7.30 0.34
C VAL A 133 3.83 -6.69 -1.02
N THR A 134 3.31 -7.31 -2.08
CA THR A 134 3.41 -6.83 -3.46
C THR A 134 2.05 -6.32 -3.92
N ILE A 135 1.98 -5.06 -4.38
CA ILE A 135 0.73 -4.44 -4.82
C ILE A 135 0.85 -3.95 -6.26
N TRP A 136 -0.13 -4.30 -7.09
CA TRP A 136 -0.35 -3.71 -8.40
C TRP A 136 -1.51 -2.73 -8.37
N MET A 137 -1.42 -1.70 -9.20
CA MET A 137 -2.55 -0.86 -9.58
C MET A 137 -2.86 -1.13 -11.05
N GLY A 138 -4.00 -1.77 -11.30
CA GLY A 138 -4.38 -2.35 -12.57
C GLY A 138 -3.94 -3.81 -12.72
N MET A 139 -4.41 -4.43 -13.82
CA MET A 139 -4.28 -5.87 -14.08
C MET A 139 -2.82 -6.38 -14.01
N PRO A 140 -2.49 -7.28 -13.05
CA PRO A 140 -1.10 -7.71 -12.78
C PRO A 140 -0.38 -8.31 -13.99
N ASN A 141 -1.10 -8.95 -14.91
CA ASN A 141 -0.52 -9.55 -16.12
C ASN A 141 -0.10 -8.52 -17.19
N THR A 142 -0.42 -7.24 -16.99
CA THR A 142 -0.10 -6.15 -17.93
C THR A 142 0.62 -4.97 -17.29
N THR A 143 0.66 -4.90 -15.96
CA THR A 143 1.30 -3.83 -15.20
C THR A 143 2.47 -4.37 -14.37
N LEU A 144 3.34 -3.48 -13.93
CA LEU A 144 4.34 -3.79 -12.91
C LEU A 144 3.75 -3.48 -11.52
N PRO A 145 4.23 -4.12 -10.45
CA PRO A 145 3.89 -3.73 -9.10
C PRO A 145 4.21 -2.25 -8.88
N ILE A 146 3.33 -1.56 -8.17
CA ILE A 146 3.56 -0.19 -7.70
C ILE A 146 4.24 -0.17 -6.31
N ILE A 147 4.08 -1.25 -5.55
CA ILE A 147 4.68 -1.42 -4.22
C ILE A 147 5.25 -2.84 -4.11
N SER A 148 6.42 -2.95 -3.48
CA SER A 148 6.96 -4.19 -2.94
C SER A 148 7.63 -3.83 -1.61
N ALA A 149 6.96 -4.18 -0.51
CA ALA A 149 7.38 -3.83 0.85
C ALA A 149 7.67 -5.08 1.65
N SER A 150 8.93 -5.26 2.04
CA SER A 150 9.41 -6.46 2.72
C SER A 150 9.64 -6.25 4.21
N TYR A 151 9.38 -7.27 5.01
CA TYR A 151 9.79 -7.33 6.41
C TYR A 151 10.79 -8.48 6.63
N PRO A 152 11.70 -8.36 7.62
CA PRO A 152 12.69 -9.39 7.90
C PRO A 152 12.07 -10.60 8.62
N ASP A 153 12.89 -11.59 8.96
CA ASP A 153 12.49 -12.72 9.79
C ASP A 153 11.78 -12.26 11.08
N ALA A 154 10.47 -12.56 11.16
CA ALA A 154 9.58 -12.19 12.25
C ALA A 154 9.54 -13.27 13.34
N SER A 155 10.25 -14.39 13.21
CA SER A 155 10.21 -15.50 14.17
C SER A 155 10.66 -15.12 15.58
N LEU A 156 11.50 -14.08 15.72
CA LEU A 156 11.93 -13.55 17.02
C LEU A 156 10.99 -12.50 17.60
N PHE A 157 10.04 -12.02 16.80
CA PHE A 157 9.10 -10.94 17.13
C PHE A 157 7.66 -11.38 16.86
N ASP A 158 7.38 -12.65 17.11
CA ASP A 158 6.10 -13.30 16.87
C ASP A 158 4.90 -12.51 17.40
N GLY A 159 3.84 -12.40 16.60
CA GLY A 159 2.62 -11.68 16.95
C GLY A 159 2.77 -10.16 17.04
N GLN A 160 3.87 -9.58 16.55
CA GLN A 160 4.01 -8.14 16.35
C GLN A 160 3.92 -7.79 14.88
N SER A 161 3.35 -6.63 14.60
CA SER A 161 3.46 -6.01 13.29
C SER A 161 4.85 -5.38 13.11
N TYR A 162 5.23 -5.19 11.86
CA TYR A 162 6.49 -4.59 11.43
C TYR A 162 6.21 -3.24 10.78
N ASP A 163 6.62 -2.17 11.47
CA ASP A 163 6.57 -0.79 10.99
C ASP A 163 7.72 -0.53 9.99
N LEU A 164 7.37 -0.04 8.80
CA LEU A 164 8.30 0.24 7.70
C LEU A 164 8.83 1.68 7.70
N GLU A 165 8.37 2.52 8.62
CA GLU A 165 8.61 3.98 8.60
C GLU A 165 9.62 4.50 9.64
N LEU A 166 10.39 3.60 10.25
CA LEU A 166 11.33 3.90 11.34
C LEU A 166 12.43 4.94 11.01
#